data_AF-A0A3B9ZCK3-F1
#
_entry.id   AF-A0A3B9ZCK3-F1
#
_cell.length_a   1.000
_cell.length_b   1.000
_cell.length_c   1.000
_cell.angle_alpha   90.00
_cell.angle_beta   90.00
_cell.angle_gamma   90.00
#
_symmetry.space_group_name_H-M   'P 1'
#
loop_
_entity.id
_entity.type
_entity.pdbx_description
1 polymer ?
#
loop_
_entity_poly.entity_id
_entity_poly.type
_entity_poly.pdbx_seq_one_letter_code
_entity_poly.pdbx_strand_id
1 'polypeptide(L)'
;MNKFEFELNMDDSYKNCKTIDEWGMALVWAGYYGAEYNLCLENGDSYSAIYFMEYNEETDNWETDSDCFEHYEIDFNNPNWKLELKEAMYNFVIDKLKY
;
A
#
# COMPACT_ATOMS: atom_id res chain seq x y z
N MET A 1 15.80 0.42 15.18
CA MET A 1 14.85 0.38 14.04
C MET A 1 13.91 -0.77 14.31
N ASN A 2 12.61 -0.50 14.43
CA ASN A 2 11.61 -1.56 14.39
C ASN A 2 11.77 -2.32 13.07
N LYS A 3 11.64 -3.64 13.08
CA LYS A 3 11.78 -4.46 11.88
C LYS A 3 10.49 -4.27 11.06
N PHE A 4 10.63 -3.73 9.86
CA PHE A 4 9.51 -3.57 8.93
C PHE A 4 9.38 -4.84 8.10
N GLU A 5 8.15 -5.33 7.99
CA GLU A 5 7.82 -6.46 7.14
C GLU A 5 7.07 -5.94 5.91
N PHE A 6 7.28 -6.58 4.76
CA PHE A 6 6.72 -6.15 3.48
C PHE A 6 6.29 -7.38 2.69
N GLU A 7 5.04 -7.35 2.22
CA GLU A 7 4.45 -8.36 1.34
C GLU A 7 4.00 -7.69 0.04
N LEU A 8 4.22 -8.38 -1.08
CA LEU A 8 3.86 -7.89 -2.41
C LEU A 8 3.05 -8.98 -3.13
N ASN A 9 1.82 -8.63 -3.50
CA ASN A 9 0.84 -9.54 -4.09
C ASN A 9 0.54 -9.20 -5.57
N MET A 10 1.42 -8.41 -6.20
CA MET A 10 1.41 -8.13 -7.64
C MET A 10 2.78 -8.36 -8.29
N ASP A 11 2.71 -8.53 -9.61
CA ASP A 11 3.85 -8.56 -10.51
C ASP A 11 3.60 -7.71 -11.77
N ASP A 12 4.45 -7.84 -12.77
CA ASP A 12 4.39 -7.01 -13.98
C ASP A 12 3.20 -7.37 -14.90
N SER A 13 2.41 -8.41 -14.59
CA SER A 13 1.21 -8.78 -15.36
C SER A 13 0.13 -7.70 -15.33
N TYR A 14 0.14 -6.82 -14.32
CA TYR A 14 -0.82 -5.72 -14.14
C TYR A 14 -0.54 -4.51 -15.04
N LYS A 15 0.62 -4.46 -15.69
CA LYS A 15 1.11 -3.32 -16.49
C LYS A 15 0.13 -2.82 -17.58
N ASN A 16 -0.67 -3.73 -18.15
CA ASN A 16 -1.58 -3.40 -19.25
C ASN A 16 -3.06 -3.44 -18.83
N CYS A 17 -3.34 -3.58 -17.53
CA CYS A 17 -4.70 -3.52 -17.01
C CYS A 17 -5.24 -2.10 -17.19
N LYS A 18 -6.50 -1.99 -17.62
CA LYS A 18 -7.20 -0.69 -17.78
C LYS A 18 -8.26 -0.47 -16.73
N THR A 19 -8.81 -1.55 -16.18
CA THR A 19 -9.83 -1.51 -15.15
C THR A 19 -9.50 -2.59 -14.14
N ILE A 20 -9.28 -2.18 -12.90
CA ILE A 20 -8.99 -3.06 -11.77
C ILE A 20 -9.31 -2.33 -10.47
N ASP A 21 -9.74 -3.05 -9.45
CA ASP A 21 -9.89 -2.56 -8.08
C ASP A 21 -9.55 -3.72 -7.15
N GLU A 22 -8.29 -3.81 -6.76
CA GLU A 22 -7.76 -4.90 -5.94
C GLU A 22 -7.06 -4.33 -4.70
N TRP A 23 -7.39 -4.91 -3.54
CA TRP A 23 -6.89 -4.51 -2.23
C TRP A 23 -5.77 -5.45 -1.76
N GLY A 24 -4.95 -5.00 -0.82
CA GLY A 24 -3.84 -5.80 -0.30
C GLY A 24 -2.76 -6.15 -1.34
N MET A 25 -2.65 -5.37 -2.41
CA MET A 25 -1.69 -5.61 -3.49
C MET A 25 -0.24 -5.42 -3.03
N ALA A 26 -0.05 -4.62 -1.99
CA ALA A 26 1.15 -4.63 -1.16
C ALA A 26 0.76 -4.31 0.29
N LEU A 27 1.53 -4.84 1.24
CA LEU A 27 1.32 -4.63 2.68
C LEU A 27 2.66 -4.31 3.34
N VAL A 28 2.65 -3.35 4.27
CA VAL A 28 3.80 -3.07 5.15
C VAL A 28 3.34 -3.08 6.61
N TRP A 29 4.19 -3.60 7.50
CA TRP A 29 3.89 -3.67 8.94
C TRP A 29 5.06 -3.15 9.78
N ALA A 30 4.70 -2.44 10.85
CA ALA A 30 5.58 -1.69 11.73
C ALA A 30 5.08 -1.76 13.20
N GLY A 31 5.07 -2.96 13.78
CA GLY A 31 4.46 -3.18 15.09
C GLY A 31 2.94 -3.21 14.96
N TYR A 32 2.25 -2.30 15.64
CA TYR A 32 0.78 -2.17 15.63
C TYR A 32 0.23 -1.33 14.47
N TYR A 33 1.11 -0.86 13.59
CA TYR A 33 0.75 0.04 12.50
C TYR A 33 1.28 -0.50 11.17
N GLY A 34 0.62 -0.15 10.10
CA GLY A 34 0.96 -0.63 8.77
C GLY A 34 0.33 0.21 7.68
N ALA A 35 0.49 -0.23 6.45
CA ALA A 35 -0.23 0.32 5.32
C ALA A 35 -0.50 -0.76 4.28
N GLU A 36 -1.62 -0.64 3.59
CA GLU A 36 -1.96 -1.45 2.43
C GLU A 36 -2.05 -0.61 1.16
N TYR A 37 -1.73 -1.23 0.03
CA TYR A 37 -1.87 -0.60 -1.27
C TYR A 37 -3.08 -1.20 -2.01
N ASN A 38 -4.00 -0.32 -2.41
CA ASN A 38 -5.09 -0.62 -3.32
C ASN A 38 -4.69 -0.21 -4.74
N LEU A 39 -4.66 -1.19 -5.65
CA LEU A 39 -4.46 -0.96 -7.07
C LEU A 39 -5.83 -0.73 -7.71
N CYS A 40 -6.16 0.54 -7.94
CA CYS A 40 -7.42 0.95 -8.55
C CYS A 40 -7.14 1.73 -9.84
N LEU A 41 -7.64 1.18 -10.96
CA LEU A 41 -7.61 1.80 -12.28
C LEU A 41 -9.02 1.82 -12.85
N GLU A 42 -9.42 2.93 -13.45
CA GLU A 42 -10.68 3.04 -14.19
C GLU A 42 -10.42 3.62 -15.58
N ASN A 43 -10.62 2.81 -16.62
CA ASN A 43 -10.37 3.17 -18.03
C ASN A 43 -8.94 3.67 -18.32
N GLY A 44 -7.97 3.28 -17.51
CA GLY A 44 -6.56 3.68 -17.61
C GLY A 44 -6.18 4.87 -16.71
N ASP A 45 -7.14 5.52 -16.05
CA ASP A 45 -6.86 6.52 -15.02
C ASP A 45 -6.62 5.82 -13.68
N SER A 46 -5.59 6.25 -12.95
CA SER A 46 -5.26 5.67 -11.64
C SER A 46 -5.99 6.40 -10.50
N TYR A 47 -6.66 5.62 -9.66
CA TYR A 47 -7.22 6.03 -8.37
C TYR A 47 -6.55 5.28 -7.22
N SER A 48 -5.40 4.65 -7.51
CA SER A 48 -4.67 3.83 -6.56
C SER A 48 -4.17 4.65 -5.38
N ALA A 49 -4.11 4.02 -4.21
CA ALA A 49 -3.74 4.70 -2.98
C ALA A 49 -3.11 3.73 -1.97
N ILE A 50 -2.31 4.31 -1.08
CA ILE A 50 -1.78 3.68 0.12
C ILE A 50 -2.68 4.10 1.28
N TYR A 51 -3.25 3.12 1.98
CA TYR A 51 -4.13 3.32 3.14
C TYR A 51 -3.41 2.94 4.42
N PHE A 52 -3.65 3.68 5.49
CA PHE A 52 -3.12 3.36 6.81
C PHE A 52 -3.83 2.14 7.38
N MET A 53 -3.09 1.31 8.10
CA MET A 53 -3.65 0.18 8.83
C MET A 53 -3.23 0.22 10.30
N GLU A 54 -4.13 -0.23 11.18
CA GLU A 54 -3.86 -0.47 12.58
C GLU A 54 -4.18 -1.93 12.94
N TYR A 55 -3.35 -2.53 13.79
CA TYR A 55 -3.64 -3.84 14.34
C TYR A 55 -4.52 -3.71 15.57
N ASN A 56 -5.72 -4.26 15.49
CA ASN A 56 -6.66 -4.33 16.59
C ASN A 56 -6.38 -5.59 17.41
N GLU A 57 -5.81 -5.42 18.61
CA GLU A 57 -5.48 -6.51 19.53
C GLU A 57 -6.72 -7.24 20.06
N GLU A 58 -7.88 -6.57 20.15
CA GLU A 58 -9.11 -7.19 20.66
C GLU A 58 -9.68 -8.20 19.67
N THR A 59 -9.57 -7.90 18.37
CA THR A 59 -10.07 -8.75 17.29
C THR A 59 -9.00 -9.65 16.67
N ASP A 60 -7.73 -9.47 17.05
CA ASP A 60 -6.57 -10.14 16.43
C ASP A 60 -6.55 -9.96 14.90
N ASN A 61 -6.78 -8.72 14.44
CA ASN A 61 -6.93 -8.43 13.02
C ASN A 61 -6.35 -7.05 12.65
N TRP A 62 -5.93 -6.91 11.39
CA TRP A 62 -5.58 -5.61 10.81
C TRP A 62 -6.83 -4.92 10.27
N GLU A 63 -6.96 -3.63 10.57
CA GLU A 63 -8.05 -2.78 10.12
C GLU A 63 -7.49 -1.65 9.26
N THR A 64 -8.10 -1.45 8.10
CA THR A 64 -7.78 -0.34 7.19
C THR A 64 -8.57 0.90 7.58
N ASP A 65 -7.88 2.02 7.78
CA ASP A 65 -8.50 3.33 7.92
C ASP A 65 -8.79 3.91 6.53
N SER A 66 -10.05 3.83 6.10
CA SER A 66 -10.49 4.33 4.80
C SER A 66 -10.41 5.84 4.65
N ASP A 67 -10.28 6.59 5.75
CA ASP A 67 -10.18 8.06 5.76
C ASP A 67 -8.72 8.54 5.77
N CYS A 68 -7.76 7.67 6.08
CA CYS A 68 -6.34 7.99 6.14
C CYS A 68 -5.55 7.34 5.00
N PHE A 69 -5.46 8.04 3.88
CA PHE A 69 -4.76 7.55 2.69
C PHE A 69 -3.93 8.63 1.97
N GLU A 70 -3.08 8.17 1.05
CA GLU A 70 -2.35 8.99 0.09
C GLU A 70 -2.43 8.35 -1.30
N HIS A 71 -2.75 9.15 -2.32
CA HIS A 71 -2.73 8.68 -3.70
C HIS A 71 -1.30 8.32 -4.12
N TYR A 72 -1.15 7.13 -4.70
CA TYR A 72 0.13 6.64 -5.19
C TYR A 72 -0.08 5.84 -6.46
N GLU A 73 0.63 6.19 -7.52
CA GLU A 73 0.56 5.51 -8.81
C GLU A 73 1.88 4.78 -9.10
N ILE A 74 1.76 3.53 -9.54
CA ILE A 74 2.91 2.71 -9.93
C ILE A 74 3.18 2.90 -11.43
N ASP A 75 4.39 3.34 -11.77
CA ASP A 75 4.90 3.20 -13.13
C ASP A 75 5.48 1.79 -13.35
N PHE A 76 4.69 0.89 -13.94
CA PHE A 76 5.12 -0.46 -14.31
C PHE A 76 6.20 -0.50 -15.42
N ASN A 77 6.62 0.62 -15.98
CA ASN A 77 7.82 0.70 -16.84
C ASN A 77 9.10 0.92 -16.05
N ASN A 78 9.00 1.37 -14.80
CA ASN A 78 10.15 1.57 -13.93
C ASN A 78 10.61 0.23 -13.33
N PRO A 79 11.82 -0.27 -13.61
CA PRO A 79 12.30 -1.53 -13.04
C PRO A 79 12.42 -1.52 -11.50
N ASN A 80 12.43 -0.35 -10.88
CA ASN A 80 12.52 -0.18 -9.43
C ASN A 80 11.17 0.05 -8.74
N TRP A 81 10.05 -0.06 -9.46
CA TRP A 81 8.73 0.28 -8.93
C TRP A 81 8.38 -0.43 -7.60
N LYS A 82 8.83 -1.68 -7.43
CA LYS A 82 8.63 -2.46 -6.20
C LYS A 82 9.33 -1.86 -4.99
N LEU A 83 10.55 -1.36 -5.20
CA LEU A 83 11.32 -0.71 -4.15
C LEU A 83 10.71 0.65 -3.81
N GLU A 84 10.34 1.42 -4.83
CA GLU A 84 9.70 2.74 -4.65
C GLU A 84 8.37 2.64 -3.91
N LEU A 85 7.52 1.66 -4.27
CA LEU A 85 6.27 1.39 -3.55
C LEU A 85 6.54 1.07 -2.08
N LYS A 86 7.50 0.16 -1.80
CA LYS A 86 7.86 -0.18 -0.42
C LYS A 86 8.33 1.04 0.36
N GLU A 87 9.17 1.89 -0.23
CA GLU A 87 9.67 3.11 0.41
C GLU A 87 8.55 4.13 0.63
N ALA A 88 7.64 4.31 -0.33
CA ALA A 88 6.49 5.18 -0.19
C ALA A 88 5.57 4.73 0.95
N MET A 89 5.22 3.44 1.00
CA MET A 89 4.40 2.87 2.09
C MET A 89 5.07 3.01 3.45
N TYR A 90 6.38 2.75 3.53
CA TYR A 90 7.15 2.94 4.75
C TYR A 90 7.12 4.40 5.23
N ASN A 91 7.40 5.34 4.33
CA ASN A 91 7.43 6.76 4.65
C ASN A 91 6.05 7.24 5.11
N PHE A 92 5.00 6.81 4.42
CA PHE A 92 3.62 7.10 4.78
C PHE A 92 3.31 6.68 6.22
N VAL A 93 3.59 5.42 6.60
CA VAL A 93 3.38 4.94 7.97
C VAL A 93 4.18 5.78 8.98
N ILE A 94 5.46 6.02 8.73
CA ILE A 94 6.30 6.82 9.64
C ILE A 94 5.78 8.25 9.81
N ASP A 95 5.30 8.86 8.73
CA ASP A 95 4.78 10.23 8.78
C ASP A 95 3.46 10.32 9.55
N LYS A 96 2.61 9.29 9.47
CA LYS A 96 1.40 9.22 10.30
C LYS A 96 1.71 9.03 11.79
N LEU A 97 2.77 8.30 12.13
CA LEU A 97 3.17 8.08 13.53
C LEU A 97 3.87 9.28 14.20
N LYS A 98 4.17 10.34 13.46
CA LYS A 98 4.79 11.57 14.02
C LYS A 98 3.77 12.53 14.65
N TYR A 99 2.48 12.32 14.41
CA TYR A 99 1.37 13.16 14.89
C TYR A 99 0.47 12.39 15.84
#